data_AF-A0A2D6LP08-F1
#
_entry.id   AF-A0A2D6LP08-F1
#
_cell.length_a   1.000
_cell.length_b   1.000
_cell.length_c   1.000
_cell.angle_alpha   90.00
_cell.angle_beta   90.00
_cell.angle_gamma   90.00
#
_symmetry.space_group_name_H-M   'P 1'
#
loop_
_entity.id
_entity.type
_entity.pdbx_description
1 polymer ?
#
loop_
_entity_poly.entity_id
_entity_poly.type
_entity_poly.pdbx_seq_one_letter_code
_entity_poly.pdbx_strand_id
1 'polypeptide(L)'
;MAKELHELTFQELIIIKARLLKQKYELEYGTNLTPKTKNQQLLLKDPKKWAAQELKAKQYQNPSARVKRNMIEGIKRLRTTIRNTQQAKRAALKPIQKRPKPRRR
;
A
#
# COMPACT_ATOMS: atom_id res chain seq x y z
N MET A 1 7.19 21.26 -2.24
CA MET A 1 7.19 20.51 -3.51
C MET A 1 7.31 19.02 -3.20
N ALA A 2 6.43 18.17 -3.73
CA ALA A 2 6.53 16.73 -3.53
C ALA A 2 7.64 16.20 -4.46
N LYS A 3 8.75 15.71 -3.90
CA LYS A 3 9.81 15.06 -4.68
C LYS A 3 9.21 13.94 -5.52
N GLU A 4 9.57 13.88 -6.79
CA GLU A 4 9.11 12.81 -7.66
C GLU A 4 9.74 11.48 -7.24
N LEU A 5 9.05 10.35 -7.47
CA LEU A 5 9.57 9.03 -7.11
C LEU A 5 10.95 8.73 -7.75
N HIS A 6 11.27 9.38 -8.86
CA HIS A 6 12.55 9.23 -9.56
C HIS A 6 13.72 9.90 -8.83
N GLU A 7 13.46 10.98 -8.09
CA GLU A 7 14.44 11.77 -7.34
C GLU A 7 14.77 11.15 -5.97
N LEU A 8 13.91 10.24 -5.50
CA LEU A 8 14.09 9.59 -4.21
C LEU A 8 15.23 8.57 -4.23
N THR A 9 15.92 8.49 -3.10
CA THR A 9 16.87 7.42 -2.82
C THR A 9 16.14 6.07 -2.73
N PHE A 10 16.87 4.98 -2.95
CA PHE A 10 16.26 3.66 -2.85
C PHE A 10 15.74 3.36 -1.43
N GLN A 11 16.42 3.86 -0.40
CA GLN A 11 15.96 3.78 0.99
C GLN A 11 14.60 4.47 1.17
N GLU A 12 14.44 5.70 0.65
CA GLU A 12 13.16 6.41 0.69
C GLU A 12 12.06 5.66 -0.05
N LEU A 13 12.38 5.04 -1.21
CA LEU A 13 11.44 4.22 -1.96
C LEU A 13 10.97 2.99 -1.17
N ILE A 14 11.86 2.29 -0.47
CA ILE A 14 11.47 1.16 0.39
C ILE A 14 10.58 1.64 1.54
N ILE A 15 10.88 2.79 2.15
CA ILE A 15 10.04 3.35 3.22
C ILE A 15 8.63 3.67 2.70
N ILE A 16 8.52 4.27 1.51
CA ILE A 16 7.23 4.53 0.87
C ILE A 16 6.49 3.22 0.61
N LYS A 17 7.18 2.21 0.07
CA LYS A 17 6.60 0.89 -0.16
C LYS A 17 6.08 0.27 1.13
N ALA A 18 6.84 0.33 2.22
CA ALA A 18 6.44 -0.19 3.53
C ALA A 18 5.16 0.49 4.05
N ARG A 19 5.08 1.82 3.93
CA ARG A 19 3.87 2.59 4.30
C ARG A 19 2.65 2.18 3.47
N LEU A 20 2.81 2.04 2.16
CA LEU A 20 1.73 1.61 1.27
C LEU A 20 1.30 0.16 1.57
N LEU A 21 2.24 -0.73 1.88
CA LEU A 21 1.92 -2.10 2.28
C LEU A 21 1.12 -2.13 3.59
N LYS A 22 1.51 -1.33 4.58
CA LYS A 22 0.74 -1.15 5.82
C LYS A 22 -0.69 -0.66 5.52
N GLN A 23 -0.81 0.40 4.72
CA GLN A 23 -2.12 0.95 4.34
C GLN A 23 -2.99 -0.07 3.58
N LYS A 24 -2.40 -0.83 2.65
CA LYS A 24 -3.10 -1.91 1.95
C LYS A 24 -3.59 -2.97 2.93
N TYR A 25 -2.74 -3.37 3.88
CA TYR A 25 -3.09 -4.38 4.88
C TYR A 25 -4.24 -3.90 5.76
N GLU A 26 -4.18 -2.68 6.31
CA GLU A 26 -5.27 -2.07 7.08
C GLU A 26 -6.57 -1.97 6.26
N LEU A 27 -6.47 -1.70 4.96
CA LEU A 27 -7.63 -1.67 4.08
C LEU A 27 -8.20 -3.05 3.78
N GLU A 28 -7.41 -4.09 3.57
CA GLU A 28 -7.94 -5.43 3.28
C GLU A 28 -8.54 -6.08 4.53
N TYR A 29 -7.90 -5.87 5.68
CA TYR A 29 -8.07 -6.68 6.88
C TYR A 29 -8.65 -5.93 8.08
N GLY A 30 -8.68 -4.59 8.03
CA GLY A 30 -9.05 -3.76 9.17
C GLY A 30 -7.90 -3.62 10.19
N THR A 31 -8.09 -2.75 11.18
CA THR A 31 -7.10 -2.43 12.22
C THR A 31 -6.93 -3.53 13.28
N ASN A 32 -7.88 -4.47 13.36
CA ASN A 32 -7.96 -5.44 14.44
C ASN A 32 -7.29 -6.78 14.10
N LEU A 33 -6.61 -6.89 12.96
CA LEU A 33 -6.08 -8.17 12.52
C LEU A 33 -4.76 -8.49 13.21
N THR A 34 -4.72 -9.67 13.84
CA THR A 34 -3.53 -10.21 14.48
C THR A 34 -2.48 -10.56 13.41
N PRO A 35 -1.30 -9.92 13.43
CA PRO A 35 -0.24 -10.22 12.47
C PRO A 35 0.28 -11.65 12.68
N LYS A 36 0.28 -12.44 11.61
CA LYS A 36 0.62 -13.87 11.63
C LYS A 36 2.12 -14.12 11.69
N THR A 37 2.93 -13.16 11.25
CA THR A 37 4.39 -13.29 11.22
C THR A 37 5.08 -12.12 11.93
N LYS A 38 6.30 -12.34 12.44
CA LYS A 38 7.14 -11.28 13.02
C LYS A 38 7.38 -10.14 12.03
N ASN A 39 7.49 -10.44 10.73
CA ASN A 39 7.66 -9.43 9.69
C ASN A 39 6.40 -8.57 9.50
N GLN A 40 5.21 -9.17 9.55
CA GLN A 40 3.95 -8.42 9.53
C GLN A 40 3.79 -7.56 10.79
N GLN A 41 4.14 -8.09 11.97
CA GLN A 41 4.18 -7.31 13.21
C GLN A 41 5.07 -6.07 13.07
N LEU A 42 6.27 -6.25 12.53
CA LEU A 42 7.20 -5.14 12.35
C LEU A 42 6.70 -4.12 11.33
N LEU A 43 6.13 -4.57 10.21
CA LEU A 43 5.56 -3.68 9.19
C LEU A 43 4.44 -2.79 9.75
N LEU A 44 3.55 -3.37 10.59
CA LEU A 44 2.42 -2.64 11.19
C LEU A 44 2.87 -1.71 12.31
N LYS A 45 3.79 -2.15 13.17
CA LYS A 45 4.32 -1.35 14.29
C LYS A 45 5.24 -0.23 13.82
N ASP A 46 6.23 -0.55 12.99
CA ASP A 46 7.25 0.39 12.53
C ASP A 46 7.69 0.11 11.09
N PRO A 47 7.02 0.72 10.09
CA PRO A 47 7.34 0.51 8.68
C PRO A 47 8.75 1.00 8.31
N LYS A 48 9.35 1.92 9.09
CA LYS A 48 10.74 2.36 8.85
C LYS A 48 11.73 1.27 9.25
N LYS A 49 11.52 0.63 10.42
CA LYS A 49 12.36 -0.50 10.83
C LYS A 49 12.22 -1.69 9.89
N TRP A 50 11.01 -1.98 9.43
CA TRP A 50 10.78 -3.00 8.41
C TRP A 50 11.54 -2.67 7.11
N ALA A 51 11.47 -1.42 6.65
CA ALA A 51 12.20 -0.97 5.47
C ALA A 51 13.73 -1.11 5.63
N ALA A 52 14.27 -0.79 6.80
CA ALA A 52 15.69 -0.95 7.10
C ALA A 52 16.11 -2.44 7.11
N GLN A 53 15.26 -3.33 7.64
CA GLN A 53 15.51 -4.76 7.62
C GLN A 53 15.48 -5.33 6.19
N GLU A 54 14.52 -4.91 5.37
CA GLU A 54 14.47 -5.28 3.95
C GLU A 54 15.68 -4.77 3.16
N LEU A 55 16.11 -3.53 3.42
CA LEU A 55 17.29 -2.96 2.78
C LEU A 55 18.56 -3.78 3.11
N LYS A 56 18.72 -4.16 4.38
CA LYS A 56 19.82 -5.03 4.84
C LYS A 56 19.73 -6.43 4.24
N ALA A 57 18.56 -7.06 4.28
CA ALA A 57 18.35 -8.42 3.80
C ALA A 57 18.62 -8.56 2.30
N LYS A 58 18.26 -7.54 1.52
CA LYS A 58 18.48 -7.55 0.06
C LYS A 58 19.82 -6.97 -0.37
N GLN A 59 20.66 -6.56 0.59
CA GLN A 59 21.99 -6.00 0.35
C GLN A 59 22.05 -4.91 -0.74
N TYR A 60 20.96 -4.16 -0.94
CA TYR A 60 20.90 -3.11 -1.94
C TYR A 60 21.61 -1.85 -1.42
N GLN A 61 22.92 -1.90 -1.24
CA GLN A 61 23.70 -0.68 -0.98
C GLN A 61 23.71 0.21 -2.23
N ASN A 62 23.85 -0.39 -3.41
CA ASN A 62 23.79 0.29 -4.72
C ASN A 62 22.92 -0.48 -5.72
N PRO A 63 21.59 -0.33 -5.68
CA PRO A 63 20.69 -0.99 -6.62
C PRO A 63 20.87 -0.40 -8.03
N SER A 64 20.87 -1.28 -9.04
CA SER A 64 20.93 -0.84 -10.44
C SER A 64 19.72 0.03 -10.81
N ALA A 65 19.87 0.87 -11.84
CA ALA A 65 18.78 1.71 -12.35
C ALA A 65 17.51 0.89 -12.68
N ARG A 66 17.68 -0.36 -13.15
CA ARG A 66 16.57 -1.30 -13.39
C ARG A 66 15.84 -1.66 -12.11
N VAL A 67 16.57 -1.99 -11.03
CA VAL A 67 15.97 -2.30 -9.72
C VAL A 67 15.23 -1.09 -9.15
N LYS A 68 15.81 0.12 -9.28
CA LYS A 68 15.14 1.36 -8.87
C LYS A 68 13.85 1.60 -9.66
N ARG A 69 13.87 1.45 -10.99
CA ARG A 69 12.67 1.58 -11.85
C ARG A 69 11.59 0.57 -11.47
N ASN A 70 11.94 -0.70 -11.31
CA ASN A 70 11.01 -1.75 -10.90
C ASN A 70 10.37 -1.43 -9.52
N MET A 71 11.14 -0.86 -8.59
CA MET A 71 10.61 -0.43 -7.29
C MET A 71 9.60 0.71 -7.44
N ILE A 72 9.91 1.72 -8.25
CA ILE A 72 9.01 2.86 -8.54
C ILE A 72 7.72 2.36 -9.17
N GLU A 73 7.80 1.46 -10.15
CA GLU A 73 6.61 0.84 -10.75
C GLU A 73 5.80 0.03 -9.74
N GLY A 74 6.46 -0.74 -8.87
CA GLY A 74 5.79 -1.47 -7.79
C GLY A 74 5.03 -0.54 -6.84
N ILE A 75 5.61 0.62 -6.50
CA ILE A 75 4.96 1.67 -5.70
C ILE A 75 3.74 2.25 -6.44
N LYS A 76 3.87 2.57 -7.73
CA LYS A 76 2.75 3.06 -8.54
C LYS A 76 1.61 2.04 -8.57
N ARG A 77 1.91 0.76 -8.82
CA ARG A 77 0.92 -0.33 -8.80
C ARG A 77 0.24 -0.46 -7.44
N LEU A 78 0.99 -0.42 -6.33
CA LEU A 78 0.44 -0.46 -4.98
C LEU A 78 -0.51 0.69 -4.70
N ARG A 79 -0.16 1.93 -5.11
CA ARG A 79 -1.06 3.09 -4.98
C ARG A 79 -2.37 2.87 -5.73
N THR A 80 -2.31 2.35 -6.95
CA THR A 80 -3.51 2.04 -7.75
C THR A 80 -4.35 0.96 -7.07
N THR A 81 -3.74 -0.11 -6.56
CA THR A 81 -4.45 -1.16 -5.82
C THR A 81 -5.18 -0.59 -4.60
N ILE A 82 -4.48 0.19 -3.77
CA ILE A 82 -5.06 0.85 -2.58
C ILE A 82 -6.25 1.72 -2.96
N ARG A 83 -6.11 2.55 -4.01
CA ARG A 83 -7.18 3.39 -4.53
C ARG A 83 -8.39 2.58 -4.97
N ASN A 84 -8.16 1.49 -5.71
CA ASN A 84 -9.22 0.59 -6.17
C ASN A 84 -9.94 -0.07 -4.99
N THR A 85 -9.21 -0.56 -3.99
CA THR A 85 -9.78 -1.16 -2.78
C THR A 85 -10.60 -0.15 -1.98
N GLN A 86 -10.11 1.09 -1.85
CA GLN A 86 -10.87 2.17 -1.21
C GLN A 86 -12.15 2.51 -1.98
N GLN A 87 -12.07 2.61 -3.31
CA GLN A 87 -13.22 2.89 -4.16
C GLN A 87 -14.25 1.76 -4.11
N ALA A 88 -13.80 0.51 -4.11
CA ALA A 88 -14.66 -0.66 -3.96
C ALA A 88 -15.37 -0.65 -2.60
N LYS A 89 -14.65 -0.40 -1.50
CA LYS A 89 -15.26 -0.25 -0.16
C LYS A 89 -16.26 0.90 -0.11
N ARG A 90 -15.94 2.05 -0.72
CA ARG A 90 -16.86 3.19 -0.78
C ARG A 90 -18.10 2.90 -1.64
N ALA A 91 -17.95 2.18 -2.74
CA ALA A 91 -19.06 1.74 -3.58
C ALA A 91 -19.97 0.74 -2.84
N ALA A 92 -19.39 -0.17 -2.06
CA ALA A 92 -20.14 -1.10 -1.21
C ALA A 92 -20.94 -0.38 -0.10
N LEU A 93 -20.47 0.79 0.35
CA LEU A 93 -21.16 1.63 1.33
C LEU A 93 -22.17 2.61 0.70
N LYS A 94 -22.28 2.67 -0.64
CA LYS A 94 -23.31 3.53 -1.25
C LYS A 94 -24.68 2.91 -0.95
N PRO A 95 -25.61 3.67 -0.33
CA PRO A 95 -26.93 3.16 -0.07
C PRO A 95 -27.61 2.83 -1.39
N ILE A 96 -28.14 1.61 -1.49
CA ILE A 96 -29.05 1.21 -2.55
C ILE A 96 -30.23 2.17 -2.46
N GLN A 97 -30.25 3.22 -3.29
CA GLN A 97 -31.43 4.04 -3.45
C GLN A 97 -32.55 3.10 -3.87
N LYS A 98 -33.52 2.95 -2.97
CA LYS A 98 -34.68 2.07 -3.15
C LYS A 98 -35.30 2.40 -4.50
N ARG A 99 -35.32 1.44 -5.43
CA ARG A 99 -36.03 1.58 -6.70
C ARG A 99 -37.45 2.07 -6.40
N PRO A 100 -37.96 3.11 -7.07
CA PRO A 100 -39.35 3.51 -6.92
C PRO A 100 -40.23 2.29 -7.22
N LYS A 101 -41.13 1.95 -6.29
CA LYS A 101 -42.10 0.86 -6.45
C LYS A 101 -42.79 1.03 -7.80
N PRO A 102 -42.93 -0.02 -8.63
CA PRO A 102 -43.72 0.08 -9.85
C PRO A 102 -45.16 0.45 -9.46
N ARG A 103 -45.62 1.60 -9.96
CA ARG A 103 -46.99 2.06 -9.78
C ARG A 103 -47.87 1.15 -10.64
N ARG A 104 -48.50 0.15 -10.03
CA ARG A 104 -49.51 -0.68 -10.69
C ARG A 104 -50.66 0.24 -11.12
N ARG A 105 -50.93 0.27 -12.42
CA ARG A 105 -52.20 0.75 -13.00
C ARG A 105 -52.96 -0.48 -13.45
#